data_AF-A0A024LTF8-F1
#
_entry.id   AF-A0A024LTF8-F1
#
_cell.length_a   1.000
_cell.length_b   1.000
_cell.length_c   1.000
_cell.angle_alpha   90.00
_cell.angle_beta   90.00
_cell.angle_gamma   90.00
#
_symmetry.space_group_name_H-M   'P 1'
#
loop_
_entity.id
_entity.type
_entity.pdbx_description
1 polymer ?
#
loop_
_entity_poly.entity_id
_entity_poly.type
_entity_poly.pdbx_seq_one_letter_code
_entity_poly.pdbx_strand_id
1 'polypeptide(L)'
;MKASDEQIKKAAFFLSSLRVPANTDPNVVSSSYKLTLKQVSAYALAKAVENILAGQVKEMSKVFMPTCAELVSYCQKLESDVLGRVWYVHKAIENTQAKALKEHERRENVIPFTKTA
;
A
#
# COMPACT_ATOMS: atom_id res chain seq x y z
N MET A 1 6.94 -6.27 2.92
CA MET A 1 7.51 -7.46 2.22
C MET A 1 7.03 -7.46 0.78
N LYS A 2 7.92 -7.74 -0.18
CA LYS A 2 7.57 -7.89 -1.60
C LYS A 2 6.78 -9.17 -1.83
N ALA A 3 5.95 -9.20 -2.88
CA ALA A 3 5.16 -10.37 -3.21
C ALA A 3 6.07 -11.55 -3.58
N SER A 4 5.81 -12.72 -3.01
CA SER A 4 6.49 -13.96 -3.40
C SER A 4 5.94 -14.52 -4.71
N ASP A 5 6.70 -15.39 -5.36
CA ASP A 5 6.26 -16.10 -6.57
C ASP A 5 4.91 -16.80 -6.36
N GLU A 6 4.69 -17.39 -5.19
CA GLU A 6 3.47 -18.11 -4.80
C GLU A 6 2.28 -17.16 -4.63
N GLN A 7 2.51 -15.97 -4.08
CA GLN A 7 1.48 -14.93 -3.98
C GLN A 7 1.12 -14.40 -5.37
N ILE A 8 2.11 -14.24 -6.26
CA ILE A 8 1.88 -13.81 -7.64
C ILE A 8 1.10 -14.86 -8.43
N LYS A 9 1.47 -16.14 -8.33
CA LYS A 9 0.72 -17.25 -8.94
C LYS A 9 -0.72 -17.29 -8.44
N LYS A 10 -0.93 -17.12 -7.13
CA LYS A 10 -2.27 -17.09 -6.53
C LYS A 10 -3.09 -15.91 -7.03
N ALA A 11 -2.49 -14.73 -7.16
CA ALA A 11 -3.14 -13.56 -7.73
C ALA A 11 -3.54 -13.79 -9.20
N ALA A 12 -2.63 -14.35 -10.01
CA ALA A 12 -2.91 -14.71 -11.40
C ALA A 12 -4.09 -15.68 -11.51
N PHE A 13 -4.12 -16.73 -10.67
CA PHE A 13 -5.20 -17.70 -10.62
C PHE A 13 -6.55 -17.08 -10.24
N PHE A 14 -6.59 -16.17 -9.27
CA PHE A 14 -7.84 -15.50 -8.94
C PHE A 14 -8.32 -14.57 -10.05
N LEU A 15 -7.41 -13.84 -10.68
CA LEU A 15 -7.75 -12.93 -11.77
C LEU A 15 -8.12 -13.66 -13.07
N SER A 16 -7.74 -14.94 -13.23
CA SER A 16 -8.19 -15.76 -14.36
C SER A 16 -9.67 -16.17 -14.30
N SER A 17 -10.40 -15.78 -13.24
CA SER A 17 -11.87 -15.79 -13.24
C SER A 17 -12.47 -14.75 -14.21
N LEU A 18 -11.67 -13.77 -14.64
CA LEU A 18 -12.00 -12.79 -15.67
C LEU A 18 -11.58 -13.30 -17.05
N ARG A 19 -12.17 -12.72 -18.11
CA ARG A 19 -11.83 -13.09 -19.48
C ARG A 19 -10.42 -12.64 -19.84
N VAL A 20 -9.62 -13.56 -20.36
CA VAL A 20 -8.36 -13.21 -21.03
C VAL A 20 -8.70 -12.68 -22.44
N PRO A 21 -8.11 -11.56 -22.91
CA PRO A 21 -8.33 -11.07 -24.26
C PRO A 21 -8.01 -12.14 -25.32
N ALA A 22 -8.81 -12.18 -26.39
CA ALA A 22 -8.61 -13.14 -27.48
C ALA A 22 -7.18 -13.07 -28.03
N ASN A 23 -6.63 -14.22 -28.41
CA ASN A 23 -5.24 -14.38 -28.92
C ASN A 23 -4.13 -14.11 -27.89
N THR A 24 -4.45 -13.99 -26.60
CA THR A 24 -3.42 -13.90 -25.56
C THR A 24 -3.06 -15.30 -25.05
N ASP A 25 -1.79 -15.67 -25.15
CA ASP A 25 -1.29 -16.92 -24.57
C ASP A 25 -1.30 -16.83 -23.02
N PRO A 26 -2.03 -17.71 -22.30
CA PRO A 26 -2.05 -17.73 -20.84
C PRO A 26 -0.68 -17.85 -20.19
N ASN A 27 0.28 -18.53 -20.84
CA ASN A 27 1.64 -18.67 -20.34
C ASN A 27 2.39 -17.33 -20.39
N VAL A 28 2.12 -16.52 -21.41
CA VAL A 28 2.69 -15.17 -21.55
C VAL A 28 2.14 -14.27 -20.44
N VAL A 29 0.84 -14.33 -20.14
CA VAL A 29 0.22 -13.56 -19.05
C VAL A 29 0.84 -13.91 -17.70
N SER A 30 0.91 -15.21 -17.37
CA SER A 30 1.48 -15.70 -16.12
C SER A 30 2.95 -15.29 -15.95
N SER A 31 3.75 -15.44 -17.02
CA SER A 31 5.16 -15.06 -17.02
C SER A 31 5.35 -13.55 -16.88
N SER A 32 4.49 -12.76 -17.53
CA SER A 32 4.53 -11.30 -17.45
C SER A 32 4.20 -10.82 -16.03
N TYR A 33 3.16 -11.37 -15.40
CA TYR A 33 2.83 -11.10 -13.99
C TYR A 33 4.00 -11.45 -13.06
N LYS A 34 4.60 -12.62 -13.25
CA LYS A 34 5.77 -13.05 -12.47
C LYS A 34 6.93 -12.07 -12.60
N LEU A 35 7.15 -11.50 -13.78
CA LEU A 35 8.21 -10.52 -14.00
C LEU A 35 7.88 -9.17 -13.35
N THR A 36 6.67 -8.65 -13.58
CA THR A 36 6.33 -7.26 -13.24
C THR A 36 5.89 -7.08 -11.79
N LEU A 37 5.33 -8.10 -11.14
CA LEU A 37 4.79 -7.98 -9.78
C LEU A 37 5.81 -8.25 -8.67
N LYS A 38 7.03 -8.67 -9.00
CA LYS A 38 8.11 -8.85 -8.00
C LYS A 38 8.47 -7.55 -7.27
N GLN A 39 8.24 -6.41 -7.91
CA GLN A 39 8.51 -5.10 -7.33
C GLN A 39 7.38 -4.59 -6.42
N VAL A 40 6.20 -5.22 -6.41
CA VAL A 40 5.07 -4.79 -5.56
C VAL A 40 5.05 -5.54 -4.23
N SER A 41 4.46 -4.94 -3.22
CA SER A 41 4.27 -5.56 -1.91
C SER A 41 3.17 -6.62 -1.96
N ALA A 42 3.34 -7.64 -1.12
CA ALA A 42 2.35 -8.70 -0.93
C ALA A 42 0.97 -8.14 -0.54
N TYR A 43 0.97 -7.11 0.32
CA TYR A 43 -0.25 -6.43 0.76
C TYR A 43 -0.97 -5.78 -0.42
N ALA A 44 -0.28 -4.95 -1.19
CA ALA A 44 -0.88 -4.22 -2.30
C ALA A 44 -1.42 -5.18 -3.36
N LEU A 45 -0.70 -6.25 -3.65
CA LEU A 45 -1.15 -7.28 -4.59
C LEU A 45 -2.43 -7.98 -4.10
N ALA A 46 -2.47 -8.42 -2.85
CA ALA A 46 -3.64 -9.08 -2.30
C ALA A 46 -4.87 -8.14 -2.29
N LYS A 47 -4.68 -6.88 -1.88
CA LYS A 47 -5.76 -5.90 -1.85
C LYS A 47 -6.21 -5.48 -3.24
N ALA A 48 -5.29 -5.40 -4.20
CA ALA A 48 -5.62 -5.14 -5.59
C ALA A 48 -6.54 -6.23 -6.15
N VAL A 49 -6.18 -7.50 -5.97
CA VAL A 49 -6.99 -8.64 -6.42
C VAL A 49 -8.39 -8.60 -5.81
N GLU A 50 -8.51 -8.37 -4.50
CA GLU A 50 -9.80 -8.24 -3.80
C GLU A 50 -10.66 -7.13 -4.42
N ASN A 51 -10.10 -5.92 -4.56
CA ASN A 51 -10.83 -4.76 -5.08
C ASN A 51 -11.26 -4.95 -6.55
N ILE A 52 -10.42 -5.61 -7.35
CA ILE A 52 -10.71 -5.90 -8.77
C ILE A 52 -11.86 -6.90 -8.87
N LEU A 53 -11.79 -8.02 -8.14
CA LEU A 53 -12.85 -9.03 -8.16
C LEU A 53 -14.17 -8.52 -7.59
N ALA A 54 -14.12 -7.60 -6.62
CA ALA A 54 -15.29 -6.91 -6.10
C ALA A 54 -15.85 -5.83 -7.06
N GLY A 55 -15.20 -5.58 -8.20
CA GLY A 55 -15.62 -4.57 -9.17
C GLY A 55 -15.50 -3.12 -8.67
N GLN A 56 -14.66 -2.89 -7.66
CA GLN A 56 -14.48 -1.59 -7.00
C GLN A 56 -13.50 -0.67 -7.73
N VAL A 57 -12.69 -1.21 -8.64
CA VAL A 57 -11.71 -0.46 -9.43
C VAL A 57 -12.38 0.11 -10.69
N LYS A 58 -12.77 1.38 -10.64
CA LYS A 58 -13.50 2.06 -11.74
C LYS A 58 -12.70 2.15 -13.04
N GLU A 59 -11.39 2.27 -12.93
CA GLU A 59 -10.47 2.49 -14.06
C GLU A 59 -10.12 1.18 -14.79
N MET A 60 -10.55 0.01 -14.28
CA MET A 60 -10.27 -1.30 -14.88
C MET A 60 -11.52 -1.97 -15.42
N SER A 61 -11.33 -2.86 -16.39
CA SER A 61 -12.40 -3.72 -16.88
C SER A 61 -12.93 -4.63 -15.77
N LYS A 62 -14.26 -4.72 -15.66
CA LYS A 62 -14.94 -5.71 -14.80
C LYS A 62 -15.07 -7.09 -15.46
N VAL A 63 -14.71 -7.18 -16.75
CA VAL A 63 -14.92 -8.38 -17.57
C VAL A 63 -13.59 -9.01 -17.96
N PHE A 64 -12.60 -8.17 -18.29
CA PHE A 64 -11.30 -8.62 -18.76
C PHE A 64 -10.29 -8.61 -17.64
N MET A 65 -9.41 -9.60 -17.66
CA MET A 65 -8.25 -9.67 -16.79
C MET A 65 -7.40 -8.39 -16.95
N PRO A 66 -6.91 -7.79 -15.86
CA PRO A 66 -6.11 -6.58 -15.97
C PRO A 66 -4.81 -6.86 -16.72
N THR A 67 -4.31 -5.87 -17.42
CA THR A 67 -2.95 -5.91 -17.97
C THR A 67 -1.92 -5.81 -16.84
N CYS A 68 -0.68 -6.21 -17.12
CA CYS A 68 0.41 -6.08 -16.17
C CYS A 68 0.61 -4.63 -15.71
N ALA A 69 0.49 -3.68 -16.65
CA ALA A 69 0.66 -2.26 -16.38
C ALA A 69 -0.46 -1.72 -15.46
N GLU A 70 -1.71 -2.07 -15.75
CA GLU A 70 -2.86 -1.71 -14.91
C GLU A 70 -2.70 -2.23 -13.48
N LEU A 71 -2.38 -3.53 -13.34
CA LEU A 71 -2.26 -4.15 -12.03
C LEU A 71 -1.08 -3.57 -11.22
N VAL A 72 0.09 -3.39 -11.85
CA VAL A 72 1.27 -2.78 -11.19
C VAL A 72 0.97 -1.36 -10.74
N SER A 73 0.42 -0.53 -11.64
CA SER A 73 0.08 0.86 -11.34
C SER A 73 -0.88 0.97 -10.15
N TYR A 74 -1.91 0.12 -10.13
CA TYR A 74 -2.86 0.11 -9.04
C TYR A 74 -2.26 -0.38 -7.72
N CYS A 75 -1.37 -1.39 -7.76
CA CYS A 75 -0.63 -1.80 -6.57
C CYS A 75 0.24 -0.64 -6.02
N GLN A 76 0.95 0.08 -6.89
CA GLN A 76 1.77 1.23 -6.50
C GLN A 76 0.94 2.37 -5.91
N LYS A 77 -0.27 2.60 -6.44
CA LYS A 77 -1.24 3.55 -5.87
C LYS A 77 -1.63 3.16 -4.44
N LEU A 78 -2.00 1.89 -4.22
CA LEU A 78 -2.32 1.37 -2.89
C LEU A 78 -1.15 1.51 -1.91
N GLU A 79 0.08 1.25 -2.36
CA GLU A 79 1.28 1.46 -1.54
C GLU A 79 1.47 2.93 -1.16
N SER A 80 1.32 3.83 -2.14
CA SER A 80 1.47 5.27 -1.93
C SER A 80 0.43 5.80 -0.95
N ASP A 81 -0.82 5.32 -1.05
CA ASP A 81 -1.90 5.69 -0.13
C ASP A 81 -1.60 5.25 1.31
N VAL A 82 -1.08 4.03 1.49
CA VAL A 82 -0.68 3.53 2.81
C VAL A 82 0.50 4.33 3.36
N LEU A 83 1.54 4.55 2.55
CA LEU A 83 2.71 5.34 2.95
C LEU A 83 2.32 6.77 3.32
N GLY A 84 1.42 7.39 2.58
CA GLY A 84 0.88 8.71 2.89
C GLY A 84 0.21 8.72 4.27
N ARG A 85 -0.66 7.76 4.56
CA ARG A 85 -1.31 7.65 5.88
C ARG A 85 -0.30 7.42 7.01
N VAL A 86 0.67 6.53 6.80
CA VAL A 86 1.73 6.27 7.79
C VAL A 86 2.54 7.53 8.06
N TRP A 87 2.89 8.30 7.02
CA TRP A 87 3.59 9.57 7.17
C TRP A 87 2.80 10.58 8.00
N TYR A 88 1.48 10.71 7.77
CA TYR A 88 0.63 11.58 8.59
C TYR A 88 0.62 11.16 10.06
N VAL A 89 0.52 9.85 10.34
CA VAL A 89 0.56 9.32 11.71
C VAL A 89 1.90 9.60 12.37
N HIS A 90 3.01 9.33 11.66
CA HIS A 90 4.36 9.61 12.15
C HIS A 90 4.53 11.08 12.54
N LYS A 91 4.13 11.99 11.64
CA LYS A 91 4.21 13.43 11.88
C LYS A 91 3.34 13.87 13.06
N ALA A 92 2.17 13.25 13.26
CA ALA A 92 1.31 13.54 14.42
C ALA A 92 1.98 13.11 15.74
N ILE A 93 2.66 11.97 15.75
CA ILE A 93 3.41 11.49 16.92
C ILE A 93 4.57 12.45 17.24
N GLU A 94 5.41 12.79 16.26
CA GLU A 94 6.53 13.72 16.43
C GLU A 94 6.07 15.08 16.98
N ASN A 95 4.99 15.64 16.40
CA ASN A 95 4.43 16.90 16.86
C ASN A 95 3.91 16.82 18.30
N THR A 96 3.33 15.69 18.70
CA THR A 96 2.83 15.47 20.05
C THR A 96 3.98 15.39 21.06
N GLN A 97 5.04 14.66 20.73
CA GLN A 97 6.25 14.56 21.55
C GLN A 97 6.94 15.91 21.70
N ALA A 98 7.10 16.66 20.60
CA ALA A 98 7.70 18.00 20.64
C ALA A 98 6.89 18.98 21.49
N LYS A 99 5.54 18.90 21.48
CA LYS A 99 4.68 19.70 22.35
C LYS A 99 4.83 19.31 23.82
N ALA A 100 4.88 18.01 24.12
CA ALA A 100 5.06 17.53 25.49
C ALA A 100 6.41 17.97 26.08
N LEU A 101 7.49 17.92 25.28
CA LEU A 101 8.80 18.39 25.70
C LEU A 101 8.80 19.89 26.02
N LYS A 102 8.24 20.72 25.14
CA LYS A 102 8.14 22.18 25.37
C LYS A 102 7.30 22.53 26.60
N GLU A 103 6.24 21.76 26.87
CA GLU A 103 5.42 21.93 28.06
C GLU A 103 6.18 21.51 29.33
N HIS A 104 6.98 20.45 29.28
CA HIS A 104 7.86 20.05 30.37
C HIS A 104 8.91 21.13 30.68
N GLU A 105 9.63 21.60 29.66
CA GLU A 105 10.61 22.69 29.78
C GLU A 105 9.97 23.98 30.34
N ARG A 106 8.74 24.29 29.92
CA ARG A 106 7.98 25.42 30.47
C ARG A 106 7.67 25.23 31.95
N ARG A 107 7.25 24.03 32.38
CA ARG A 107 6.94 23.74 33.79
C ARG A 107 8.19 23.79 34.68
N GLU A 108 9.32 23.27 34.20
CA GLU A 108 10.59 23.33 34.92
C GLU A 108 11.11 24.77 35.07
N ASN A 109 10.94 25.61 34.04
CA ASN A 109 11.31 27.04 34.09
C ASN A 109 10.39 27.90 34.98
N VAL A 110 9.27 27.38 35.48
CA VAL A 110 8.32 28.11 36.34
C VAL A 110 8.55 27.82 37.84
N ILE A 111 9.52 26.98 38.21
CA ILE A 111 9.85 26.77 39.64
C ILE A 111 10.31 28.11 40.25
N PRO A 112 9.55 28.70 41.19
CA PRO A 112 9.94 29.97 41.80
C PRO A 112 11.15 29.69 42.69
N PHE A 113 12.21 30.49 42.54
CA PHE A 113 13.21 30.66 43.58
C PHE A 113 12.52 31.23 44.83
N THR A 114 11.94 30.39 45.67
CA THR A 114 11.65 30.77 47.05
C THR A 114 12.99 30.82 47.77
N LYS A 115 13.58 32.01 47.77
CA LYS A 115 14.75 32.34 48.58
C LYS A 115 14.44 32.02 50.04
N THR A 116 15.28 31.17 50.62
CA THR A 116 15.57 31.07 52.04
C THR A 116 16.01 32.44 52.57
N ALA A 117 15.28 32.99 53.54
CA ALA A 117 15.78 33.88 54.61
C ALA A 117 14.66 34.09 55.63
#